data_AF-S0FIX3-F1
#
_entry.id   AF-S0FIX3-F1
#
_cell.length_a   1.000
_cell.length_b   1.000
_cell.length_c   1.000
_cell.angle_alpha   90.00
_cell.angle_beta   90.00
_cell.angle_gamma   90.00
#
_symmetry.space_group_name_H-M   'P 1'
#
loop_
_entity.id
_entity.type
_entity.pdbx_description
1 polymer ?
#
loop_
_entity_poly.entity_id
_entity_poly.type
_entity_poly.pdbx_seq_one_letter_code
_entity_poly.pdbx_strand_id
1 'polypeptide(L)'
;MRFDLLDLSFFGILLKIVLIVIIYIIIVQALKIMSRDVKRGSLAGGKNLGWKLRIVYPGDGGNFVEGDSVPIGNKLTIGRNKFNQMVLPSPSVSNYHAKIYFEDGRYMLEDLNSTNGTFINGIVVDKKSLQPGDEISISQTVLTVTDDE
;
A
#
# COMPACT_ATOMS: atom_id res chain seq x y z
N MET A 1 -29.62 58.02 -25.98
CA MET A 1 -28.78 57.36 -24.96
C MET A 1 -28.17 56.14 -25.62
N ARG A 2 -26.97 56.26 -26.19
CA ARG A 2 -26.32 55.19 -26.97
C ARG A 2 -25.48 54.39 -25.98
N PHE A 3 -26.05 53.31 -25.44
CA PHE A 3 -25.27 52.32 -24.71
C PHE A 3 -24.45 51.58 -25.77
N ASP A 4 -23.20 52.01 -25.92
CA ASP A 4 -22.31 51.57 -26.99
C ASP A 4 -21.93 50.10 -26.77
N LEU A 5 -21.91 49.33 -27.85
CA LEU A 5 -21.54 47.90 -27.91
C LEU A 5 -20.24 47.54 -27.16
N LEU A 6 -19.36 48.53 -26.97
CA LEU A 6 -18.11 48.44 -26.22
C LEU A 6 -18.33 48.03 -24.75
N ASP A 7 -19.33 48.59 -24.07
CA ASP A 7 -19.61 48.27 -22.66
C ASP A 7 -20.04 46.81 -22.49
N LEU A 8 -20.82 46.29 -23.44
CA LEU A 8 -21.30 44.90 -23.40
C LEU A 8 -20.15 43.92 -23.65
N SER A 9 -19.22 44.26 -24.54
CA SER A 9 -18.02 43.45 -24.83
C SER A 9 -17.04 43.42 -23.65
N PHE A 10 -16.86 44.56 -22.98
CA PHE A 10 -16.00 44.68 -21.81
C PHE A 10 -16.55 43.87 -20.63
N PHE A 11 -17.86 43.99 -20.37
CA PHE A 11 -18.54 43.22 -19.34
C PHE A 11 -18.43 41.71 -19.58
N GLY A 12 -18.56 41.27 -20.84
CA GLY A 12 -18.40 39.85 -21.21
C GLY A 12 -16.98 39.32 -20.99
N ILE A 13 -15.94 40.12 -21.28
CA ILE A 13 -14.54 39.75 -21.03
C ILE A 13 -14.26 39.67 -19.53
N LEU A 14 -14.73 40.67 -18.77
CA LEU A 14 -14.59 40.71 -17.31
C LEU A 14 -15.24 39.49 -16.66
N LEU A 15 -16.47 39.13 -17.09
CA LEU A 15 -17.18 37.93 -16.61
C LEU A 15 -16.39 36.65 -16.89
N LYS A 16 -15.79 36.51 -18.08
CA LYS A 16 -14.95 35.34 -18.43
C LYS A 16 -13.69 35.26 -17.57
N ILE A 17 -13.02 36.37 -17.33
CA ILE A 17 -11.82 36.41 -16.48
C ILE A 17 -12.20 35.99 -15.05
N VAL A 18 -13.29 36.54 -14.50
CA VAL A 18 -13.80 36.16 -13.18
C VAL A 18 -14.13 34.66 -13.11
N LEU A 19 -14.82 34.12 -14.13
CA LEU A 19 -15.13 32.70 -14.21
C LEU A 19 -13.86 31.83 -14.21
N ILE A 20 -12.85 32.20 -15.00
CA ILE A 20 -11.57 31.47 -15.08
C ILE A 20 -10.85 31.50 -13.73
N VAL A 21 -10.82 32.65 -13.05
CA VAL A 21 -10.21 32.79 -11.72
C VAL A 21 -10.94 31.92 -10.69
N ILE A 22 -12.28 31.89 -10.71
CA ILE A 22 -13.09 31.04 -9.82
C ILE A 22 -12.80 29.56 -10.09
N ILE A 23 -12.82 29.13 -11.35
CA ILE A 23 -12.51 27.74 -11.73
C ILE A 23 -11.09 27.38 -11.29
N TYR A 24 -10.11 28.26 -11.50
CA TYR A 24 -8.74 28.06 -11.07
C TYR A 24 -8.64 27.89 -9.55
N ILE A 25 -9.32 28.73 -8.77
CA ILE A 25 -9.37 28.62 -7.30
C ILE A 25 -10.02 27.29 -6.89
N ILE A 26 -11.13 26.89 -7.52
CA ILE A 26 -11.81 25.62 -7.25
C ILE A 26 -10.88 24.43 -7.55
N ILE A 27 -10.19 24.42 -8.68
CA ILE A 27 -9.24 23.38 -9.06
C ILE A 27 -8.11 23.32 -8.03
N VAL A 28 -7.51 24.45 -7.65
CA VAL A 28 -6.44 24.49 -6.64
C VAL A 28 -6.95 24.00 -5.28
N GLN A 29 -8.16 24.37 -4.87
CA GLN A 29 -8.76 23.88 -3.62
C GLN A 29 -9.04 22.38 -3.68
N ALA A 30 -9.59 21.86 -4.79
CA ALA A 30 -9.83 20.44 -5.00
C ALA A 30 -8.54 19.63 -4.97
N LEU A 31 -7.48 20.11 -5.64
CA LEU A 31 -6.15 19.51 -5.61
C LEU A 31 -5.54 19.56 -4.20
N LYS A 32 -5.78 20.63 -3.43
CA LYS A 32 -5.33 20.73 -2.03
C LYS A 32 -6.09 19.77 -1.10
N ILE A 33 -7.38 19.53 -1.35
CA ILE A 33 -8.17 18.52 -0.63
C ILE A 33 -7.67 17.11 -0.98
N MET A 34 -7.50 16.80 -2.27
CA MET A 34 -6.96 15.53 -2.75
C MET A 34 -5.55 15.25 -2.21
N SER A 35 -4.66 16.24 -2.23
CA SER A 35 -3.31 16.08 -1.67
C SER A 35 -3.31 15.99 -0.14
N ARG A 36 -4.29 16.55 0.56
CA ARG A 36 -4.48 16.35 2.01
C ARG A 36 -5.02 14.96 2.32
N ASP A 37 -5.83 14.34 1.47
CA ASP A 37 -6.32 12.98 1.66
C ASP A 37 -5.29 11.93 1.25
N VAL A 38 -4.53 12.18 0.18
CA VAL A 38 -3.34 11.38 -0.16
C VAL A 38 -2.31 11.48 0.96
N LYS A 39 -2.08 12.68 1.51
CA LYS A 39 -1.26 12.86 2.72
C LYS A 39 -1.89 12.21 3.94
N ARG A 40 -3.19 12.27 4.21
CA ARG A 40 -3.80 11.58 5.38
C ARG A 40 -3.76 10.05 5.26
N GLY A 41 -3.94 9.51 4.06
CA GLY A 41 -3.74 8.09 3.76
C GLY A 41 -2.27 7.66 3.76
N SER A 42 -1.31 8.59 3.67
CA SER A 42 0.14 8.33 3.77
C SER A 42 0.81 8.86 5.05
N LEU A 43 0.11 9.64 5.88
CA LEU A 43 0.53 10.17 7.19
C LEU A 43 0.01 9.29 8.34
N ALA A 44 -0.77 8.25 8.06
CA ALA A 44 -0.74 7.03 8.86
C ALA A 44 0.59 6.26 8.69
N GLY A 45 1.59 6.86 8.03
CA GLY A 45 3.00 6.50 8.16
C GLY A 45 3.51 6.79 9.56
N GLY A 46 3.09 5.96 10.53
CA GLY A 46 4.01 5.65 11.61
C GLY A 46 5.29 5.13 10.96
N LYS A 47 6.44 5.57 11.46
CA LYS A 47 7.74 5.16 10.93
C LYS A 47 7.74 3.63 10.81
N ASN A 48 7.81 3.11 9.58
CA ASN A 48 8.06 1.68 9.38
C ASN A 48 9.30 1.31 10.18
N LEU A 49 9.21 0.24 10.95
CA LEU A 49 10.28 -0.19 11.84
C LEU A 49 11.50 -0.76 11.07
N GLY A 50 11.52 -0.65 9.74
CA GLY A 50 12.59 -1.18 8.89
C GLY A 50 12.60 -2.70 8.80
N TRP A 51 11.58 -3.39 9.34
CA TRP A 51 11.57 -4.84 9.41
C TRP A 51 11.64 -5.49 8.03
N LYS A 52 12.36 -6.61 8.00
CA LYS A 52 12.57 -7.44 6.82
C LYS A 52 12.05 -8.84 7.09
N LEU A 53 11.59 -9.51 6.05
CA LEU A 53 11.33 -10.94 6.06
C LEU A 53 12.56 -11.64 5.52
N ARG A 54 13.21 -12.44 6.35
CA ARG A 54 14.29 -13.32 5.93
C ARG A 54 13.70 -14.64 5.46
N ILE A 55 14.08 -15.10 4.28
CA ILE A 55 13.67 -16.41 3.77
C ILE A 55 14.49 -17.47 4.52
N VAL A 56 13.83 -18.31 5.31
CA VAL A 56 14.44 -19.46 5.98
C VAL A 56 14.35 -20.70 5.10
N TYR A 57 13.20 -20.91 4.47
CA TYR A 57 13.02 -22.00 3.53
C TYR A 57 12.18 -21.51 2.35
N PRO A 58 12.73 -21.43 1.12
CA PRO A 58 11.99 -20.88 -0.02
C PRO A 58 10.84 -21.80 -0.46
N GLY A 59 10.91 -23.11 -0.18
CA GLY A 59 10.00 -24.10 -0.74
C GLY A 59 10.02 -24.06 -2.27
N ASP A 60 8.86 -24.18 -2.90
CA ASP A 60 8.67 -23.96 -4.35
C ASP A 60 8.65 -22.45 -4.75
N GLY A 61 9.08 -21.56 -3.85
CA GLY A 61 8.85 -20.11 -3.85
C GLY A 61 9.70 -19.28 -4.82
N GLY A 62 9.95 -19.76 -6.04
CA GLY A 62 10.44 -18.92 -7.15
C GLY A 62 11.92 -18.55 -7.11
N ASN A 63 12.25 -17.30 -7.45
CA ASN A 63 13.62 -16.81 -7.59
C ASN A 63 14.30 -16.47 -6.26
N PHE A 64 13.65 -16.74 -5.12
CA PHE A 64 14.22 -16.48 -3.80
C PHE A 64 15.08 -17.66 -3.35
N VAL A 65 16.22 -17.37 -2.75
CA VAL A 65 17.09 -18.36 -2.13
C VAL A 65 17.05 -18.22 -0.61
N GLU A 66 17.40 -19.30 0.09
CA GLU A 66 17.57 -19.26 1.54
C GLU A 66 18.55 -18.14 1.94
N GLY A 67 18.15 -17.34 2.92
CA GLY A 67 18.91 -16.21 3.42
C GLY A 67 18.62 -14.87 2.75
N ASP A 68 17.87 -14.84 1.65
CA ASP A 68 17.38 -13.60 1.06
C ASP A 68 16.52 -12.83 2.07
N SER A 69 16.49 -11.50 1.94
CA SER A 69 15.68 -10.64 2.79
C SER A 69 14.85 -9.67 1.97
N VAL A 70 13.56 -9.57 2.27
CA VAL A 70 12.62 -8.66 1.61
C VAL A 70 12.14 -7.61 2.61
N PRO A 71 12.28 -6.30 2.31
CA PRO A 71 11.77 -5.25 3.19
C PRO A 71 10.23 -5.21 3.18
N ILE A 72 9.61 -5.05 4.34
CA ILE A 72 8.14 -5.01 4.45
C ILE A 72 7.57 -3.65 4.02
N GLY A 73 8.28 -2.55 4.31
CA GLY A 73 7.79 -1.19 4.02
C GLY A 73 6.47 -0.89 4.74
N ASN A 74 5.59 -0.08 4.14
CA ASN A 74 4.25 0.23 4.69
C ASN A 74 3.26 -0.92 4.46
N LYS A 75 3.45 -1.64 3.35
CA LYS A 75 2.58 -2.71 2.89
C LYS A 75 3.41 -3.63 1.99
N LEU A 76 3.27 -4.92 2.24
CA LEU A 76 3.83 -6.02 1.45
C LEU A 76 2.70 -6.99 1.10
N THR A 77 2.42 -7.20 -0.18
CA THR A 77 1.50 -8.25 -0.64
C THR A 77 2.27 -9.50 -1.03
N ILE A 78 1.74 -10.66 -0.65
CA ILE A 78 2.36 -11.97 -0.84
C ILE A 78 1.37 -12.89 -1.56
N GLY A 79 1.83 -13.56 -2.61
CA GLY A 79 1.01 -14.53 -3.31
C GLY A 79 1.60 -14.98 -4.64
N ARG A 80 0.89 -15.88 -5.33
CA ARG A 80 1.34 -16.47 -6.59
C ARG A 80 1.25 -15.52 -7.79
N ASN A 81 0.34 -14.54 -7.73
CA ASN A 81 0.19 -13.59 -8.82
C ASN A 81 1.42 -12.68 -8.92
N LYS A 82 1.88 -12.41 -10.14
CA LYS A 82 3.00 -11.51 -10.45
C LYS A 82 2.78 -10.04 -10.01
N PHE A 83 1.54 -9.67 -9.68
CA PHE A 83 1.23 -8.33 -9.16
C PHE A 83 1.48 -8.18 -7.65
N ASN A 84 1.84 -9.26 -6.95
CA ASN A 84 2.29 -9.16 -5.56
C ASN A 84 3.71 -8.61 -5.48
N GLN A 85 4.03 -7.95 -4.37
CA GLN A 85 5.39 -7.47 -4.11
C GLN A 85 6.34 -8.63 -3.81
N MET A 86 5.87 -9.64 -3.07
CA MET A 86 6.57 -10.91 -2.87
C MET A 86 5.82 -12.00 -3.63
N VAL A 87 6.40 -12.42 -4.77
CA VAL A 87 5.79 -13.40 -5.66
C VAL A 87 6.29 -14.79 -5.30
N LEU A 88 5.38 -15.66 -4.85
CA LEU A 88 5.64 -17.07 -4.56
C LEU A 88 4.93 -17.94 -5.62
N PRO A 89 5.60 -18.35 -6.71
CA PRO A 89 4.96 -18.97 -7.87
C PRO A 89 4.38 -20.38 -7.63
N SER A 90 4.56 -20.95 -6.43
CA SER A 90 4.07 -22.29 -6.09
C SER A 90 2.55 -22.43 -6.27
N PRO A 91 2.05 -23.51 -6.91
CA PRO A 91 0.62 -23.79 -7.05
C PRO A 91 -0.15 -23.87 -5.74
N SER A 92 0.55 -24.19 -4.64
CA SER A 92 -0.01 -24.23 -3.28
C SER A 92 -0.35 -22.84 -2.73
N VAL A 93 0.17 -21.78 -3.34
CA VAL A 93 -0.05 -20.40 -2.91
C VAL A 93 -1.18 -19.76 -3.71
N SER A 94 -2.17 -19.18 -3.02
CA SER A 94 -3.25 -18.39 -3.61
C SER A 94 -2.73 -17.15 -4.36
N ASN A 95 -3.49 -16.67 -5.35
CA ASN A 95 -3.09 -15.52 -6.17
C ASN A 95 -2.77 -14.28 -5.32
N TYR A 96 -3.58 -14.00 -4.32
CA TYR A 96 -3.32 -13.05 -3.24
C TYR A 96 -3.51 -13.85 -1.96
N HIS A 97 -2.41 -14.23 -1.31
CA HIS A 97 -2.44 -15.19 -0.21
C HIS A 97 -2.49 -14.46 1.14
N ALA A 98 -1.58 -13.52 1.33
CA ALA A 98 -1.49 -12.73 2.54
C ALA A 98 -1.02 -11.32 2.23
N LYS A 99 -1.23 -10.41 3.16
CA LYS A 99 -0.61 -9.09 3.16
C LYS A 99 -0.06 -8.78 4.54
N ILE A 100 1.05 -8.07 4.55
CA ILE A 100 1.58 -7.42 5.74
C ILE A 100 1.40 -5.92 5.55
N TYR A 101 0.96 -5.22 6.58
CA TYR A 101 0.80 -3.78 6.54
C TYR A 101 1.07 -3.17 7.90
N PHE A 102 1.45 -1.91 7.90
CA PHE A 102 1.68 -1.15 9.11
C PHE A 102 0.40 -0.43 9.53
N GLU A 103 -0.11 -0.73 10.72
CA GLU A 103 -1.34 -0.17 11.30
C GLU A 103 -1.13 0.04 12.80
N ASP A 104 -1.57 1.18 13.33
CA ASP A 104 -1.49 1.52 14.77
C ASP A 104 -0.11 1.31 15.41
N GLY A 105 0.95 1.61 14.65
CA GLY A 105 2.33 1.51 15.12
C GLY A 105 2.91 0.10 15.15
N ARG A 106 2.25 -0.88 14.52
CA ARG A 106 2.67 -2.29 14.50
C ARG A 106 2.53 -2.87 13.10
N TYR A 107 3.32 -3.90 12.81
CA TYR A 107 3.10 -4.73 11.63
C TYR A 107 1.99 -5.74 11.88
N MET A 108 1.03 -5.81 10.97
CA MET A 108 -0.07 -6.76 10.98
C MET A 108 0.07 -7.69 9.78
N LEU A 109 -0.01 -8.99 10.01
CA LEU A 109 -0.19 -10.02 8.98
C LEU A 109 -1.68 -10.34 8.87
N GLU A 110 -2.20 -10.39 7.65
CA GLU A 110 -3.58 -10.77 7.35
C GLU A 110 -3.61 -11.76 6.20
N ASP A 111 -4.23 -12.92 6.44
CA ASP A 111 -4.57 -13.90 5.42
C ASP A 111 -5.73 -13.38 4.56
N LEU A 112 -5.64 -13.57 3.24
CA LEU A 112 -6.62 -13.07 2.28
C LEU A 112 -7.56 -14.19 1.81
N ASN A 113 -8.04 -15.00 2.75
CA ASN A 113 -8.80 -16.23 2.51
C ASN A 113 -8.05 -17.19 1.58
N SER A 114 -6.79 -17.45 1.93
CA SER A 114 -5.97 -18.37 1.19
C SER A 114 -6.46 -19.81 1.33
N THR A 115 -6.07 -20.67 0.38
CA THR A 115 -6.55 -22.07 0.36
C THR A 115 -5.88 -22.93 1.42
N ASN A 116 -4.59 -22.68 1.70
CA ASN A 116 -3.80 -23.48 2.64
C ASN A 116 -3.61 -22.79 4.01
N GLY A 117 -4.09 -21.56 4.15
CA GLY A 117 -3.92 -20.75 5.35
C GLY A 117 -2.52 -20.15 5.47
N THR A 118 -2.45 -19.11 6.31
CA THR A 118 -1.20 -18.48 6.76
C THR A 118 -0.95 -18.87 8.21
N PHE A 119 0.30 -19.21 8.55
CA PHE A 119 0.68 -19.62 9.89
C PHE A 119 1.68 -18.65 10.49
N ILE A 120 1.56 -18.37 11.80
CA ILE A 120 2.59 -17.74 12.61
C ILE A 120 2.99 -18.72 13.72
N ASN A 121 4.28 -19.08 13.79
CA ASN A 121 4.83 -20.01 14.77
C ASN A 121 4.04 -21.34 14.82
N GLY A 122 3.66 -21.86 13.64
CA GLY A 122 2.88 -23.09 13.49
C GLY A 122 1.37 -22.99 13.77
N ILE A 123 0.86 -21.81 14.13
CA ILE A 123 -0.57 -21.59 14.43
C ILE A 123 -1.20 -20.84 13.26
N VAL A 124 -2.33 -21.34 12.75
CA VAL A 124 -3.11 -20.67 11.68
C VAL A 124 -3.67 -19.34 12.17
N VAL A 125 -3.59 -18.30 11.33
CA VAL A 125 -4.04 -16.96 11.68
C VAL A 125 -4.80 -16.30 10.52
N ASP A 126 -5.89 -15.62 10.85
CA ASP A 126 -6.60 -14.75 9.89
C ASP A 126 -6.00 -13.34 9.90
N LYS A 127 -5.80 -12.76 11.09
CA LYS A 127 -5.14 -11.48 11.31
C LYS A 127 -4.40 -11.48 12.64
N LYS A 128 -3.11 -11.12 12.64
CA LYS A 128 -2.28 -11.07 13.86
C LYS A 128 -1.17 -10.02 13.74
N SER A 129 -0.82 -9.38 14.86
CA SER A 129 0.36 -8.51 14.93
C SER A 129 1.63 -9.33 14.91
N LEU A 130 2.59 -8.93 14.08
CA LEU A 130 3.92 -9.52 13.99
C LEU A 130 4.84 -8.98 15.09
N GLN A 131 5.76 -9.83 15.53
CA GLN A 131 6.89 -9.49 16.39
C GLN A 131 8.20 -9.90 15.72
N PRO A 132 9.34 -9.25 16.02
CA PRO A 132 10.64 -9.74 15.58
C PRO A 132 10.87 -11.16 16.10
N GLY A 133 11.42 -12.02 15.25
CA GLY A 133 11.62 -13.44 15.52
C GLY A 133 10.41 -14.33 15.20
N ASP A 134 9.24 -13.78 14.88
CA ASP A 134 8.10 -14.59 14.44
C ASP A 134 8.44 -15.34 13.15
N GLU A 135 8.09 -16.62 13.11
CA GLU A 135 8.15 -17.46 11.92
C GLU A 135 6.79 -17.41 11.22
N ILE A 136 6.78 -17.02 9.96
CA ILE A 136 5.61 -16.99 9.09
C ILE A 136 5.75 -18.11 8.07
N SER A 137 4.76 -18.99 8.02
CA SER A 137 4.70 -20.06 7.02
C SER A 137 3.54 -19.83 6.06
N ILE A 138 3.87 -19.78 4.77
CA ILE A 138 2.94 -19.65 3.66
C ILE A 138 3.11 -20.87 2.76
N SER A 139 2.21 -21.84 2.91
CA SER A 139 2.34 -23.14 2.26
C SER A 139 3.69 -23.80 2.58
N GLN A 140 4.57 -23.98 1.60
CA GLN A 140 5.91 -24.54 1.80
C GLN A 140 6.98 -23.49 2.07
N THR A 141 6.70 -22.20 1.96
CA THR A 141 7.69 -21.14 2.17
C THR A 141 7.67 -20.72 3.64
N VAL A 142 8.85 -20.67 4.27
CA VAL A 142 9.03 -20.25 5.68
C VAL A 142 9.89 -18.99 5.71
N LEU A 143 9.38 -17.97 6.41
CA LEU A 143 9.96 -16.65 6.54
C LEU A 143 10.13 -16.31 8.02
N THR A 144 11.18 -15.60 8.39
CA THR A 144 11.33 -15.07 9.74
C THR A 144 11.30 -13.55 9.71
N VAL A 145 10.54 -12.96 10.62
CA VAL A 145 10.52 -11.51 10.83
C VAL A 145 11.82 -11.08 11.51
N THR A 146 12.53 -10.16 10.90
CA THR A 146 13.79 -9.59 11.42
C THR A 146 13.66 -8.08 11.53
N ASP A 147 14.11 -7.53 12.65
CA ASP A 147 14.35 -6.09 12.78
C ASP A 147 15.74 -5.74 12.21
N ASP A 148 15.90 -4.51 11.77
CA ASP A 148 17.13 -3.99 11.15
C ASP A 148 17.95 -3.19 12.18
N GLU A 149 17.90 -3.59 13.47
CA GLU A 149 18.71 -2.97 14.54
C GLU A 149 20.19 -3.42 14.52
#